data_AF-A0A9D1U8L8-F1
#
_entry.id   AF-A0A9D1U8L8-F1
#
_cell.length_a   1.000
_cell.length_b   1.000
_cell.length_c   1.000
_cell.angle_alpha   90.00
_cell.angle_beta   90.00
_cell.angle_gamma   90.00
#
_symmetry.space_group_name_H-M   'P 1'
#
loop_
_entity.id
_entity.type
_entity.pdbx_description
1 polymer ?
#
loop_
_entity_poly.entity_id
_entity_poly.type
_entity_poly.pdbx_seq_one_letter_code
_entity_poly.pdbx_strand_id
1 'polypeptide(L)'
;MNLTFSAHALDRCLERGISLQLVADALFSGRLERYGDRYVVRHGRLRVVAERQDDACVVVTAYRDAETNKKRAVRQRRQQVRKFQRASRKESGIWW
;
A
#
# COMPACT_ATOMS: atom_id res chain seq x y z
N MET A 1 15.01 20.73 2.80
CA MET A 1 14.94 19.56 1.91
C MET A 1 14.22 20.02 0.65
N ASN A 2 14.90 20.04 -0.49
CA ASN A 2 14.26 20.42 -1.75
C ASN A 2 13.44 19.25 -2.27
N LEU A 3 12.12 19.45 -2.36
CA LEU A 3 11.14 18.47 -2.81
C LEU A 3 10.80 18.75 -4.26
N THR A 4 11.12 17.81 -5.15
CA THR A 4 10.79 17.89 -6.56
C THR A 4 9.86 16.75 -6.94
N PHE A 5 8.92 17.01 -7.83
CA PHE A 5 8.00 16.00 -8.33
C PHE A 5 8.34 15.70 -9.78
N SER A 6 8.47 14.43 -10.12
CA SER A 6 8.49 14.02 -11.52
C SER A 6 7.13 14.32 -12.17
N ALA A 7 7.11 14.55 -13.48
CA ALA A 7 5.86 14.73 -14.23
C ALA A 7 4.91 13.53 -14.00
N HIS A 8 5.46 12.32 -14.02
CA HIS A 8 4.72 11.10 -13.71
C HIS A 8 4.08 11.14 -12.32
N ALA A 9 4.80 11.59 -11.28
CA ALA A 9 4.23 11.68 -9.94
C ALA A 9 3.05 12.65 -9.86
N LEU A 10 3.13 13.78 -10.56
CA LEU A 10 2.06 14.78 -10.61
C LEU A 10 0.80 14.20 -11.26
N ASP A 11 0.92 13.55 -12.42
CA ASP A 11 -0.21 12.90 -13.10
C ASP A 11 -0.85 11.85 -12.20
N ARG A 12 -0.01 11.01 -11.57
CA ARG A 12 -0.47 9.95 -10.67
C ARG A 12 -1.21 10.49 -9.46
N CYS A 13 -0.79 11.64 -8.93
CA CYS A 13 -1.46 12.32 -7.82
C CYS A 13 -2.82 12.88 -8.25
N LEU A 14 -2.88 13.53 -9.41
CA LEU A 14 -4.10 14.11 -9.97
C LEU A 14 -5.14 13.01 -10.25
N GLU A 15 -4.76 11.95 -10.96
CA GLU A 15 -5.64 10.81 -11.27
C GLU A 15 -6.22 10.14 -10.01
N ARG A 16 -5.50 10.17 -8.88
CA ARG A 16 -5.88 9.48 -7.64
C ARG A 16 -6.46 10.41 -6.58
N GLY A 17 -6.64 11.69 -6.89
CA GLY A 17 -7.09 12.69 -5.92
C GLY A 17 -6.17 12.78 -4.70
N ILE A 18 -4.85 12.66 -4.91
CA ILE A 18 -3.84 12.79 -3.87
C ILE A 18 -3.33 14.24 -3.91
N SER A 19 -3.52 14.98 -2.81
CA SER A 19 -2.98 16.33 -2.69
C SER A 19 -1.45 16.30 -2.56
N LEU A 20 -0.77 17.25 -3.20
CA LEU A 20 0.67 17.42 -3.07
C LEU A 20 1.07 17.77 -1.63
N GLN A 21 0.21 18.50 -0.90
CA GLN A 21 0.41 18.77 0.52
C GLN A 21 0.44 17.47 1.33
N LEU A 22 -0.49 16.56 1.04
CA LEU A 22 -0.55 15.24 1.71
C LEU A 22 0.73 14.42 1.44
N VAL A 23 1.30 14.55 0.24
CA VAL A 23 2.57 13.91 -0.11
C VAL A 23 3.73 14.55 0.66
N ALA A 24 3.78 15.88 0.75
CA ALA A 24 4.78 16.58 1.55
C ALA A 24 4.68 16.18 3.03
N ASP A 25 3.48 16.23 3.61
CA ASP A 25 3.21 15.82 4.99
C ASP A 25 3.65 14.37 5.23
N ALA A 26 3.39 13.48 4.27
CA ALA A 26 3.87 12.11 4.33
C ALA A 26 5.38 12.01 4.32
N LEU A 27 6.09 12.81 3.52
CA LEU A 27 7.56 12.81 3.50
C LEU A 27 8.15 13.33 4.82
N PHE A 28 7.48 14.26 5.51
CA PHE A 28 7.95 14.81 6.79
C PHE A 28 7.59 13.94 8.00
N SER A 29 6.39 13.34 8.03
CA SER A 29 5.84 12.63 9.20
C SER A 29 5.73 11.12 9.03
N GLY A 30 5.88 10.63 7.80
CA GLY A 30 5.71 9.23 7.47
C GLY A 30 6.90 8.38 7.86
N ARG A 31 6.66 7.07 7.95
CA ARG A 31 7.72 6.09 8.20
C ARG A 31 8.47 5.83 6.91
N LEU A 32 9.77 6.09 6.92
CA LEU A 32 10.67 5.85 5.79
C LEU A 32 11.14 4.40 5.76
N GLU A 33 10.97 3.75 4.61
CA GLU A 33 11.49 2.41 4.31
C GLU A 33 12.46 2.52 3.13
N ARG A 34 13.74 2.21 3.37
CA ARG A 34 14.81 2.39 2.38
C ARG A 34 15.03 1.11 1.58
N TYR A 35 15.08 1.25 0.26
CA TYR A 35 15.31 0.19 -0.73
C TYR A 35 16.43 0.62 -1.68
N GLY A 36 17.68 0.52 -1.20
CA GLY A 36 18.85 1.04 -1.93
C GLY A 36 18.82 2.56 -2.03
N ASP A 37 18.81 3.07 -3.26
CA ASP A 37 18.77 4.52 -3.59
C ASP A 37 17.34 5.09 -3.60
N ARG A 38 16.35 4.20 -3.63
CA ARG A 38 14.94 4.57 -3.51
C ARG A 38 14.46 4.37 -2.09
N TYR A 39 13.49 5.17 -1.68
CA TYR A 39 12.83 4.99 -0.41
C TYR A 39 11.34 5.19 -0.56
N VAL A 40 10.60 4.40 0.21
CA VAL A 40 9.15 4.41 0.26
C VAL A 40 8.77 5.02 1.59
N VAL A 41 8.02 6.12 1.53
CA VAL A 41 7.47 6.75 2.73
C VAL A 41 6.03 6.33 2.92
N ARG A 42 5.75 5.85 4.13
CA ARG A 42 4.48 5.30 4.55
C ARG A 42 3.78 6.28 5.48
N HIS A 43 2.66 6.84 5.02
CA HIS A 43 1.79 7.67 5.86
C HIS A 43 0.37 7.08 5.83
N GLY A 44 0.06 6.24 6.83
CA GLY A 44 -1.17 5.46 6.86
C GLY A 44 -1.30 4.56 5.63
N ARG A 45 -2.30 4.84 4.80
CA ARG A 45 -2.54 4.17 3.51
C ARG A 45 -1.77 4.79 2.35
N LEU A 46 -1.24 6.00 2.49
CA LEU A 46 -0.44 6.63 1.46
C LEU A 46 0.95 5.97 1.42
N ARG A 47 1.38 5.68 0.21
CA ARG A 47 2.72 5.24 -0.15
C ARG A 47 3.28 6.26 -1.13
N VAL A 48 4.42 6.84 -0.78
CA VAL A 48 5.15 7.78 -1.62
C VAL A 48 6.48 7.15 -1.94
N VAL A 49 6.78 6.96 -3.22
CA VAL A 49 8.08 6.50 -3.67
C VAL A 49 8.89 7.71 -4.05
N ALA A 50 10.01 7.89 -3.38
CA ALA A 50 10.95 8.94 -3.65
C ALA A 50 12.35 8.37 -3.90
N GLU A 51 13.12 9.10 -4.69
CA GLU A 51 14.51 8.81 -4.97
C GLU A 51 15.35 9.97 -4.45
N ARG A 52 16.49 9.66 -3.85
CA ARG A 52 17.43 10.69 -3.42
C ARG A 52 18.40 10.96 -4.57
N GLN A 53 18.37 12.17 -5.11
CA GLN A 53 19.36 12.65 -6.07
C GLN A 53 20.15 13.76 -5.39
N ASP A 54 21.36 13.43 -4.94
CA ASP A 54 22.25 14.31 -4.20
C ASP A 54 21.57 14.93 -2.96
N ASP A 55 21.26 16.23 -3.04
CA ASP A 55 20.61 17.03 -1.99
C ASP A 55 19.08 17.20 -2.21
N ALA A 56 18.55 16.66 -3.31
CA ALA A 56 17.14 16.73 -3.66
C ALA A 56 16.42 15.39 -3.41
N CYS A 57 15.14 15.51 -3.04
CA CYS A 57 14.20 14.40 -2.97
C CYS A 57 13.26 14.48 -4.16
N VAL A 58 13.40 13.54 -5.10
CA VAL A 58 12.53 13.44 -6.27
C VAL A 58 11.42 12.44 -5.99
N VAL A 59 10.18 12.92 -5.95
CA VAL A 59 8.99 12.06 -5.86
C VAL A 59 8.75 11.43 -7.23
N VAL A 60 8.81 10.10 -7.27
CA VAL A 60 8.63 9.29 -8.48
C VAL A 60 7.16 8.90 -8.66
N THR A 61 6.49 8.50 -7.59
CA THR A 61 5.06 8.15 -7.64
C THR A 61 4.41 8.19 -6.26
N ALA A 62 3.10 8.38 -6.22
CA ALA A 62 2.29 8.26 -5.01
C ALA A 62 1.04 7.43 -5.27
N TYR A 63 0.69 6.57 -4.32
CA TYR A 63 -0.50 5.73 -4.38
C TYR A 63 -1.06 5.47 -2.98
N ARG A 64 -2.33 5.09 -2.93
CA ARG A 64 -2.95 4.61 -1.69
C ARG A 64 -3.03 3.09 -1.76
N ASP A 65 -2.61 2.43 -0.68
CA ASP A 65 -2.86 1.01 -0.50
C ASP A 65 -4.37 0.75 -0.59
N ALA A 66 -4.71 -0.33 -1.29
CA ALA A 66 -6.09 -0.79 -1.41
C ALA A 66 -6.71 -0.94 -0.02
N GLU A 67 -7.98 -0.58 0.09
CA GLU A 67 -8.72 -0.76 1.33
C GLU A 67 -8.80 -2.25 1.61
N THR A 68 -7.92 -2.74 2.48
CA THR A 68 -8.03 -4.11 2.95
C THR A 68 -9.24 -4.13 3.86
N ASN A 69 -10.41 -4.45 3.30
CA ASN A 69 -11.63 -4.63 4.09
C ASN A 69 -11.38 -5.83 5.02
N LYS A 70 -10.94 -5.54 6.24
CA LYS A 70 -10.53 -6.55 7.23
C LYS A 70 -11.66 -7.56 7.48
N LYS A 71 -12.93 -7.12 7.44
CA LYS A 71 -14.10 -8.01 7.54
C LYS A 71 -14.21 -8.95 6.33
N ARG A 72 -13.96 -8.45 5.11
CA ARG A 72 -13.92 -9.27 3.88
C ARG A 72 -12.79 -10.31 3.92
N ALA A 73 -11.59 -9.92 4.36
CA ALA A 73 -10.46 -10.82 4.51
C ALA A 73 -10.74 -11.94 5.53
N VAL A 74 -11.29 -11.59 6.70
CA VAL A 74 -11.70 -12.56 7.72
C VAL A 74 -12.81 -13.48 7.20
N ARG A 75 -13.79 -12.95 6.47
CA ARG A 75 -14.87 -13.75 5.87
C ARG A 75 -14.34 -14.75 4.85
N GLN A 76 -13.42 -14.35 3.97
CA GLN A 76 -12.78 -15.24 3.00
C GLN A 76 -11.98 -16.35 3.69
N ARG A 77 -11.21 -16.02 4.73
CA ARG A 77 -10.46 -17.02 5.52
C ARG A 77 -11.40 -18.04 6.17
N ARG A 78 -12.50 -17.58 6.78
CA ARG A 78 -13.53 -18.48 7.35
C ARG A 78 -14.19 -19.36 6.29
N GLN A 79 -14.44 -18.83 5.09
CA GLN A 79 -15.00 -19.61 3.98
C GLN A 79 -14.02 -20.67 3.49
N GLN A 80 -12.73 -20.37 3.38
CA GLN A 80 -11.70 -21.34 3.03
C GLN A 80 -11.61 -22.47 4.07
N VAL A 81 -11.57 -22.13 5.35
CA VAL A 81 -11.57 -23.12 6.44
C VAL A 81 -12.82 -24.01 6.38
N ARG A 82 -14.01 -23.44 6.18
CA ARG A 82 -15.25 -24.21 6.03
C ARG A 82 -15.24 -25.11 4.79
N LYS A 83 -14.69 -24.65 3.67
CA LYS A 83 -14.53 -25.48 2.46
C LYS A 83 -13.60 -26.66 2.73
N PHE A 84 -12.46 -26.40 3.37
CA PHE A 84 -11.50 -27.45 3.74
C PHE A 84 -12.12 -28.46 4.71
N GLN A 85 -12.79 -28.01 5.77
CA GLN A 85 -13.50 -28.88 6.72
C GLN A 85 -14.60 -29.71 6.05
N ARG A 86 -15.35 -29.14 5.11
CA ARG A 86 -16.38 -29.89 4.35
C ARG A 86 -15.76 -30.92 3.40
N ALA A 87 -14.66 -30.58 2.74
CA ALA A 87 -13.93 -31.52 1.88
C ALA A 87 -13.38 -32.69 2.71
N SER A 88 -12.74 -32.37 3.84
CA SER A 88 -12.20 -33.37 4.77
C SER A 88 -13.31 -34.25 5.37
N ARG A 89 -14.46 -33.69 5.80
CA ARG A 89 -15.63 -34.49 6.24
C ARG A 89 -16.16 -35.43 5.16
N LYS A 90 -16.16 -35.00 3.89
CA LYS A 90 -16.58 -35.84 2.76
C LYS A 90 -15.60 -36.99 2.53
N GLU A 91 -14.29 -36.74 2.61
CA GLU A 91 -13.24 -37.76 2.49
C GLU A 91 -13.24 -38.75 3.66
N SER A 92 -13.53 -38.28 4.88
CA SER A 92 -13.59 -39.13 6.08
C SER A 92 -14.90 -39.92 6.22
N GLY A 93 -15.91 -39.69 5.38
CA GLY A 93 -17.20 -40.40 5.42
C GLY A 93 -18.09 -40.09 6.64
N ILE A 94 -17.75 -39.09 7.45
CA ILE A 94 -18.45 -38.77 8.70
C ILE A 94 -19.59 -37.78 8.39
N TRP A 95 -20.80 -38.31 8.24
CA TRP A 95 -22.05 -37.56 7.98
C TRP A 95 -22.99 -37.58 9.19
N TRP A 96 -22.58 -36.94 10.26
CA TRP A 96 -23.42 -36.61 11.43
C TRP A 96 -22.84 -35.37 12.08
#